data_AF-A0A6J4I378-F1
#
_entry.id   AF-A0A6J4I378-F1
#
_cell.length_a   1.000
_cell.length_b   1.000
_cell.length_c   1.000
_cell.angle_alpha   90.00
_cell.angle_beta   90.00
_cell.angle_gamma   90.00
#
_symmetry.space_group_name_H-M   'P 1'
#
loop_
_entity.id
_entity.type
_entity.pdbx_description
1 polymer ?
#
loop_
_entity_poly.entity_id
_entity_poly.type
_entity_poly.pdbx_seq_one_letter_code
_entity_poly.pdbx_strand_id
1 'polypeptide(L)'
;MDYPIIPYPSLPHAFEAMPPGRRIDMIVMHSTAGYKQSDLYTLSGRDRRHLVSTHYYVTKVGEIYQLVQDKDVSWHAGVSYWQGETSCNRFSLGVELENRNDGVDKYPQNQLNAALWLVRMKVRQYRIPRSRVVRHADIAPGRKSDPRAFPWESFKANVFRDLPDEPPPPPVPQQIPEIQLRDTLIDQSYSRVNHVYHPDLSLHQFALKQRLGPPVAPPFRFTAENRVWQAEIYGSDVICSPSGEWQDIRRLSELEESELKSALRTEAYRQLGVQYHPDWTMHQFADRNDLGVPLTESFPLSLQDGRSFSVQIFQLDTLFSPAGKWNVVLPLSTLLDTPQLSTADAELRDLLINQQYVRIGNRYHPDWELHKAALQMRVGAALSDQERLTVGRQDYMVASYARDVLFTPTGDWKLIKRLSDLL
;
A
#
# COMPACT_ATOMS: atom_id res chain seq x y z
N MET A 1 1.94 -0.78 -40.81
CA MET A 1 2.33 -2.17 -41.07
C MET A 1 1.93 -2.95 -39.83
N ASP A 2 1.13 -4.00 -39.99
CA ASP A 2 0.69 -4.84 -38.89
C ASP A 2 1.68 -5.99 -38.70
N TYR A 3 2.04 -6.28 -37.46
CA TYR A 3 2.94 -7.38 -37.13
C TYR A 3 2.11 -8.57 -36.65
N PRO A 4 2.33 -9.78 -37.19
CA PRO A 4 1.67 -10.97 -36.68
C PRO A 4 2.14 -11.26 -35.25
N ILE A 5 1.20 -11.52 -34.35
CA ILE A 5 1.48 -12.01 -33.00
C ILE A 5 1.42 -13.53 -33.04
N ILE A 6 2.57 -14.17 -32.81
CA ILE A 6 2.74 -15.62 -32.86
C ILE A 6 2.41 -16.20 -31.48
N PRO A 7 1.38 -17.06 -31.34
CA PRO A 7 1.11 -17.73 -30.08
C PRO A 7 2.26 -18.67 -29.69
N TYR A 8 2.78 -18.52 -28.48
CA TYR A 8 3.77 -19.43 -27.89
C TYR A 8 3.41 -19.66 -26.42
N PRO A 9 2.31 -20.38 -26.14
CA PRO A 9 1.73 -20.43 -24.80
C PRO A 9 2.73 -20.98 -23.76
N SER A 10 2.84 -20.26 -22.65
CA SER A 10 3.57 -20.68 -21.46
C SER A 10 2.91 -21.88 -20.77
N LEU A 11 3.70 -22.62 -19.99
CA LEU A 11 3.17 -23.69 -19.15
C LEU A 11 2.28 -23.11 -18.03
N PRO A 12 1.28 -23.86 -17.52
CA PRO A 12 0.31 -23.34 -16.55
C PRO A 12 0.93 -22.77 -15.26
N HIS A 13 2.07 -23.30 -14.83
CA HIS A 13 2.79 -22.82 -13.65
C HIS A 13 3.65 -21.58 -13.92
N ALA A 14 3.59 -20.98 -15.11
CA ALA A 14 4.38 -19.80 -15.46
C ALA A 14 3.57 -18.51 -15.36
N PHE A 15 2.29 -18.58 -15.01
CA PHE A 15 1.41 -17.43 -14.86
C PHE A 15 0.33 -17.73 -13.82
N GLU A 16 -0.34 -16.68 -13.36
CA GLU A 16 -1.50 -16.80 -12.49
C GLU A 16 -2.76 -16.39 -13.27
N ALA A 17 -3.76 -17.26 -13.28
CA ALA A 17 -5.05 -16.96 -13.88
C ALA A 17 -5.82 -15.99 -12.98
N MET A 18 -6.09 -14.77 -13.47
CA MET A 18 -6.93 -13.81 -12.76
C MET A 18 -8.39 -13.94 -13.20
N PRO A 19 -9.36 -13.73 -12.30
CA PRO A 19 -10.76 -13.67 -12.69
C PRO A 19 -11.00 -12.55 -13.73
N PRO A 20 -12.06 -12.66 -14.57
CA PRO A 20 -12.40 -11.62 -15.54
C PRO A 20 -12.52 -10.25 -14.87
N GLY A 21 -11.81 -9.24 -15.40
CA GLY A 21 -11.82 -7.88 -14.84
C GLY A 21 -10.45 -7.32 -14.45
N ARG A 22 -9.34 -8.04 -14.66
CA ARG A 22 -7.98 -7.49 -14.49
C ARG A 22 -7.82 -6.19 -15.29
N ARG A 23 -7.56 -5.09 -14.60
CA ARG A 23 -7.26 -3.81 -15.25
C ARG A 23 -5.76 -3.71 -15.52
N ILE A 24 -5.42 -3.80 -16.80
CA ILE A 24 -4.07 -3.51 -17.30
C ILE A 24 -3.96 -2.00 -17.45
N ASP A 25 -3.04 -1.37 -16.73
CA ASP A 25 -2.80 0.07 -16.85
C ASP A 25 -1.33 0.44 -17.00
N MET A 26 -0.46 -0.56 -17.24
CA MET A 26 0.98 -0.38 -17.30
C MET A 26 1.64 -1.34 -18.30
N ILE A 27 2.73 -0.89 -18.92
CA ILE A 27 3.65 -1.73 -19.70
C ILE A 27 5.05 -1.58 -19.12
N VAL A 28 5.68 -2.71 -18.82
CA VAL A 28 7.09 -2.76 -18.41
C VAL A 28 7.90 -3.34 -19.55
N MET A 29 8.87 -2.56 -20.01
CA MET A 29 9.81 -2.93 -21.06
C MET A 29 11.07 -3.54 -20.45
N HIS A 30 11.48 -4.68 -21.00
CA HIS A 30 12.60 -5.49 -20.53
C HIS A 30 13.55 -5.83 -21.66
N SER A 31 14.69 -6.40 -21.30
CA SER A 31 15.56 -7.11 -22.22
C SER A 31 16.09 -8.38 -21.57
N THR A 32 16.17 -9.46 -22.34
CA THR A 32 16.29 -10.82 -21.82
C THR A 32 17.67 -11.20 -21.25
N ALA A 33 18.72 -10.46 -21.61
CA ALA A 33 20.12 -10.87 -21.41
C ALA A 33 20.48 -12.20 -22.11
N GLY A 34 19.79 -12.52 -23.20
CA GLY A 34 19.93 -13.78 -23.92
C GLY A 34 19.64 -13.68 -25.42
N TYR A 35 19.25 -14.81 -26.00
CA TYR A 35 18.92 -14.95 -27.42
C TYR A 35 17.65 -15.80 -27.57
N LYS A 36 16.97 -15.67 -28.72
CA LYS A 36 15.66 -16.28 -29.01
C LYS A 36 15.45 -17.70 -28.47
N GLN A 37 16.39 -18.61 -28.72
CA GLN A 37 16.20 -20.02 -28.34
C GLN A 37 16.19 -20.21 -26.82
N SER A 38 17.12 -19.60 -26.08
CA SER A 38 17.13 -19.67 -24.61
C SER A 38 15.98 -18.89 -24.00
N ASP A 39 15.64 -17.75 -24.59
CA ASP A 39 14.66 -16.82 -24.04
C ASP A 39 13.27 -17.42 -24.07
N LEU A 40 12.85 -18.00 -25.20
CA LEU A 40 11.57 -18.69 -25.31
C LEU A 40 11.47 -19.88 -24.37
N TYR A 41 12.56 -20.62 -24.16
CA TYR A 41 12.57 -21.74 -23.20
C TYR A 41 12.37 -21.25 -21.77
N THR A 42 13.09 -20.21 -21.35
CA THR A 42 13.01 -19.66 -19.99
C THR A 42 11.67 -18.95 -19.74
N LEU A 43 11.30 -18.00 -20.60
CA LEU A 43 10.12 -17.13 -20.40
C LEU A 43 8.78 -17.85 -20.54
N SER A 44 8.78 -19.08 -21.06
CA SER A 44 7.58 -19.93 -21.14
C SER A 44 7.43 -20.88 -19.96
N GLY A 45 8.31 -20.79 -18.96
CA GLY A 45 8.32 -21.64 -17.77
C GLY A 45 8.85 -23.05 -18.01
N ARG A 46 9.48 -23.34 -19.15
CA ARG A 46 10.11 -24.65 -19.41
C ARG A 46 11.41 -24.81 -18.64
N ASP A 47 12.11 -23.71 -18.32
CA ASP A 47 13.21 -23.75 -17.34
C ASP A 47 12.69 -23.77 -15.90
N ARG A 48 12.64 -24.96 -15.30
CA ARG A 48 12.18 -25.13 -13.91
C ARG A 48 13.10 -24.49 -12.86
N ARG A 49 14.29 -24.03 -13.25
CA ARG A 49 15.23 -23.33 -12.35
C ARG A 49 14.89 -21.83 -12.22
N HIS A 50 14.13 -21.28 -13.16
CA HIS A 50 13.78 -19.86 -13.21
C HIS A 50 12.26 -19.71 -13.38
N LEU A 51 11.58 -19.31 -12.29
CA LEU A 51 10.14 -19.07 -12.30
C LEU A 51 9.83 -17.65 -12.79
N VAL A 52 10.04 -17.42 -14.10
CA VAL A 52 9.79 -16.14 -14.76
C VAL A 52 8.99 -16.31 -16.04
N SER A 53 8.22 -15.28 -16.42
CA SER A 53 7.48 -15.27 -17.67
C SER A 53 7.12 -13.86 -18.12
N THR A 54 6.82 -13.69 -19.39
CA THR A 54 6.41 -12.41 -19.97
C THR A 54 5.11 -12.55 -20.76
N HIS A 55 4.42 -11.45 -21.04
CA HIS A 55 3.24 -11.48 -21.92
C HIS A 55 3.70 -11.53 -23.38
N TYR A 56 4.68 -10.70 -23.73
CA TYR A 56 5.20 -10.59 -25.09
C TYR A 56 6.73 -10.67 -25.15
N TYR A 57 7.25 -11.28 -26.22
CA TYR A 57 8.66 -11.34 -26.54
C TYR A 57 8.91 -10.89 -27.99
N VAL A 58 9.87 -9.98 -28.22
CA VAL A 58 10.18 -9.42 -29.54
C VAL A 58 11.61 -9.75 -29.96
N THR A 59 11.75 -10.48 -31.06
CA THR A 59 13.05 -10.95 -31.58
C THR A 59 13.83 -9.83 -32.28
N LYS A 60 15.14 -10.04 -32.51
CA LYS A 60 16.00 -9.13 -33.28
C LYS A 60 15.49 -8.86 -34.70
N VAL A 61 14.78 -9.82 -35.29
CA VAL A 61 14.22 -9.71 -36.65
C VAL A 61 12.81 -9.11 -36.66
N GLY A 62 12.22 -8.80 -35.50
CA GLY A 62 10.91 -8.15 -35.38
C GLY A 62 9.72 -9.10 -35.31
N GLU A 63 9.93 -10.39 -35.02
CA GLU A 63 8.81 -11.30 -34.71
C GLU A 63 8.31 -11.02 -33.30
N ILE A 64 6.99 -11.11 -33.10
CA ILE A 64 6.35 -10.91 -31.80
C ILE A 64 5.73 -12.23 -31.37
N TYR A 65 6.14 -12.75 -30.22
CA TYR A 65 5.55 -13.93 -29.59
C TYR A 65 4.69 -13.52 -28.41
N GLN A 66 3.50 -14.11 -28.27
CA GLN A 66 2.67 -13.98 -27.08
C GLN A 66 2.76 -15.25 -26.24
N LEU A 67 3.26 -15.11 -25.01
CA LEU A 67 3.55 -16.22 -24.10
C LEU A 67 2.46 -16.38 -23.04
N VAL A 68 2.01 -15.27 -22.46
CA VAL A 68 0.91 -15.21 -21.49
C VAL A 68 -0.18 -14.31 -22.05
N GLN A 69 -1.45 -14.70 -21.88
CA GLN A 69 -2.58 -13.89 -22.33
C GLN A 69 -2.68 -12.62 -21.48
N ASP A 70 -3.16 -11.53 -22.08
CA ASP A 70 -3.29 -10.24 -21.37
C ASP A 70 -4.09 -10.36 -20.05
N LYS A 71 -5.14 -11.19 -20.04
CA LYS A 71 -6.00 -11.40 -18.87
C LYS A 71 -5.27 -12.07 -17.69
N ASP A 72 -4.18 -12.78 -17.95
CA ASP A 72 -3.45 -13.60 -16.97
C ASP A 72 -2.17 -12.90 -16.53
N VAL A 73 -1.74 -13.08 -15.28
CA VAL A 73 -0.58 -12.39 -14.71
C VAL A 73 0.71 -13.15 -15.02
N SER A 74 1.59 -12.55 -15.83
CA SER A 74 2.96 -13.07 -16.05
C SER A 74 3.92 -12.61 -14.94
N TRP A 75 5.04 -13.32 -14.79
CA TRP A 75 6.04 -13.10 -13.74
C TRP A 75 7.30 -12.41 -14.29
N HIS A 76 7.15 -11.13 -14.65
CA HIS A 76 8.22 -10.38 -15.33
C HIS A 76 8.88 -9.30 -14.45
N ALA A 77 8.10 -8.63 -13.59
CA ALA A 77 8.55 -7.48 -12.80
C ALA A 77 9.21 -7.88 -11.47
N GLY A 78 8.81 -9.00 -10.86
CA GLY A 78 9.27 -9.42 -9.54
C GLY A 78 8.99 -8.37 -8.45
N VAL A 79 9.86 -8.27 -7.45
CA VAL A 79 9.81 -7.20 -6.44
C VAL A 79 10.01 -5.84 -7.13
N SER A 80 8.93 -5.08 -7.19
CA SER A 80 8.82 -3.87 -8.01
C SER A 80 7.89 -2.85 -7.36
N TYR A 81 8.14 -1.58 -7.67
CA TYR A 81 7.39 -0.44 -7.17
C TYR A 81 7.28 0.65 -8.24
N TRP A 82 6.09 1.21 -8.45
CA TRP A 82 5.88 2.34 -9.34
C TRP A 82 4.77 3.24 -8.83
N GLN A 83 5.06 4.54 -8.61
CA GLN A 83 4.08 5.57 -8.27
C GLN A 83 3.00 5.08 -7.28
N GLY A 84 3.40 4.71 -6.07
CA GLY A 84 2.52 4.27 -4.98
C GLY A 84 2.20 2.76 -4.96
N GLU A 85 2.45 2.03 -6.05
CA GLU A 85 2.00 0.64 -6.18
C GLU A 85 3.12 -0.38 -6.18
N THR A 86 2.97 -1.45 -5.39
CA THR A 86 3.89 -2.60 -5.37
C THR A 86 3.41 -3.74 -6.27
N SER A 87 4.31 -4.66 -6.60
CA SER A 87 4.00 -5.88 -7.37
C SER A 87 3.40 -5.58 -8.75
N CYS A 88 4.17 -4.86 -9.57
CA CYS A 88 3.75 -4.38 -10.89
C CYS A 88 3.25 -5.50 -11.83
N ASN A 89 3.63 -6.76 -11.62
CA ASN A 89 3.07 -7.92 -12.33
C ASN A 89 1.52 -7.88 -12.37
N ARG A 90 0.86 -7.49 -11.28
CA ARG A 90 -0.60 -7.60 -11.15
C ARG A 90 -1.38 -6.69 -12.13
N PHE A 91 -0.81 -5.56 -12.53
CA PHE A 91 -1.48 -4.54 -13.35
C PHE A 91 -0.72 -4.16 -14.63
N SER A 92 0.39 -4.84 -14.94
CA SER A 92 1.20 -4.55 -16.13
C SER A 92 1.29 -5.71 -17.13
N LEU A 93 1.54 -5.34 -18.39
CA LEU A 93 2.03 -6.25 -19.40
C LEU A 93 3.57 -6.19 -19.44
N GLY A 94 4.19 -7.35 -19.43
CA GLY A 94 5.63 -7.51 -19.68
C GLY A 94 5.90 -7.61 -21.18
N VAL A 95 6.85 -6.81 -21.67
CA VAL A 95 7.37 -6.90 -23.05
C VAL A 95 8.89 -7.09 -22.98
N GLU A 96 9.35 -8.27 -23.36
CA GLU A 96 10.76 -8.65 -23.42
C GLU A 96 11.33 -8.43 -24.81
N LEU A 97 12.51 -7.83 -24.89
CA LEU A 97 13.25 -7.63 -26.13
C LEU A 97 14.48 -8.55 -26.15
N GLU A 98 14.65 -9.31 -27.22
CA GLU A 98 15.88 -10.07 -27.46
C GLU A 98 17.10 -9.13 -27.44
N ASN A 99 17.92 -9.22 -26.40
CA ASN A 99 19.13 -8.44 -26.26
C ASN A 99 20.01 -9.01 -25.14
N ARG A 100 21.33 -8.94 -25.29
CA ARG A 100 22.30 -9.38 -24.27
C ARG A 100 22.35 -8.48 -23.03
N ASN A 101 21.70 -7.32 -23.08
CA ASN A 101 21.64 -6.33 -21.99
C ASN A 101 23.03 -5.92 -21.46
N ASP A 102 24.06 -5.99 -22.30
CA ASP A 102 25.45 -5.62 -21.96
C ASP A 102 25.72 -4.11 -22.17
N GLY A 103 24.80 -3.42 -22.86
CA GLY A 103 24.92 -2.02 -23.26
C GLY A 103 25.66 -1.80 -24.59
N VAL A 104 26.11 -2.87 -25.25
CA VAL A 104 26.81 -2.86 -26.54
C VAL A 104 25.95 -3.49 -27.64
N ASP A 105 25.21 -4.55 -27.31
CA ASP A 105 24.28 -5.21 -28.20
C ASP A 105 23.14 -4.26 -28.61
N LYS A 106 23.08 -3.96 -29.90
CA LYS A 106 22.13 -2.98 -30.46
C LYS A 106 20.77 -3.61 -30.70
N TYR A 107 19.72 -2.78 -30.64
CA TYR A 107 18.38 -3.14 -31.07
C TYR A 107 18.24 -2.82 -32.56
N PRO A 108 18.11 -3.82 -33.45
CA PRO A 108 17.92 -3.58 -34.88
C PRO A 108 16.62 -2.83 -35.15
N GLN A 109 16.57 -2.09 -36.26
CA GLN A 109 15.39 -1.29 -36.60
C GLN A 109 14.10 -2.11 -36.69
N ASN A 110 14.18 -3.37 -37.16
CA ASN A 110 13.02 -4.26 -37.24
C ASN A 110 12.44 -4.58 -35.86
N GLN A 111 13.30 -4.84 -34.87
CA GLN A 111 12.90 -5.07 -33.48
C GLN A 111 12.28 -3.81 -32.87
N LEU A 112 12.89 -2.64 -33.10
CA LEU A 112 12.36 -1.36 -32.61
C LEU A 112 10.98 -1.05 -33.21
N ASN A 113 10.79 -1.29 -34.50
CA ASN A 113 9.52 -1.08 -35.18
C ASN A 113 8.43 -2.04 -34.67
N ALA A 114 8.76 -3.32 -34.48
CA ALA A 114 7.85 -4.32 -33.94
C ALA A 114 7.43 -3.99 -32.50
N ALA A 115 8.40 -3.64 -31.65
CA ALA A 115 8.14 -3.22 -30.28
C ALA A 115 7.29 -1.94 -30.24
N LEU A 116 7.57 -0.96 -31.11
CA LEU A 116 6.82 0.28 -31.20
C LEU A 116 5.37 0.01 -31.59
N TRP A 117 5.15 -0.83 -32.61
CA TRP A 117 3.82 -1.23 -33.04
C TRP A 117 3.05 -1.93 -31.91
N LEU A 118 3.66 -2.91 -31.26
CA LEU A 118 3.05 -3.67 -30.16
C LEU A 118 2.67 -2.77 -28.99
N VAL A 119 3.62 -2.00 -28.48
CA VAL A 119 3.42 -1.14 -27.30
C VAL A 119 2.38 -0.08 -27.60
N ARG A 120 2.42 0.55 -28.79
CA ARG A 120 1.42 1.53 -29.20
C ARG A 120 0.03 0.91 -29.33
N MET A 121 -0.08 -0.30 -29.86
CA MET A 121 -1.34 -1.03 -29.94
C MET A 121 -1.91 -1.32 -28.54
N LYS A 122 -1.08 -1.80 -27.60
CA LYS A 122 -1.49 -2.08 -26.22
C LYS A 122 -1.81 -0.83 -25.40
N VAL A 123 -1.05 0.25 -25.58
CA VAL A 123 -1.34 1.56 -25.00
C VAL A 123 -2.74 2.03 -25.43
N ARG A 124 -3.08 1.91 -26.71
CA ARG A 124 -4.41 2.28 -27.21
C ARG A 124 -5.51 1.35 -26.67
N GLN A 125 -5.27 0.04 -26.69
CA GLN A 125 -6.22 -0.98 -26.24
C GLN A 125 -6.61 -0.78 -24.77
N TYR A 126 -5.62 -0.54 -23.91
CA TYR A 126 -5.81 -0.46 -22.46
C TYR A 126 -5.78 0.97 -21.89
N ARG A 127 -5.67 1.99 -22.76
CA ARG A 127 -5.59 3.42 -22.39
C ARG A 127 -4.49 3.70 -21.35
N ILE A 128 -3.31 3.12 -21.57
CA ILE A 128 -2.19 3.18 -20.63
C ILE A 128 -1.57 4.59 -20.70
N PRO A 129 -1.46 5.32 -19.57
CA PRO A 129 -0.89 6.66 -19.57
C PRO A 129 0.60 6.64 -19.88
N ARG A 130 1.12 7.76 -20.42
CA ARG A 130 2.55 7.94 -20.72
C ARG A 130 3.44 7.67 -19.51
N SER A 131 2.98 8.01 -18.30
CA SER A 131 3.69 7.74 -17.05
C SER A 131 3.82 6.23 -16.73
N ARG A 132 2.98 5.35 -17.27
CA ARG A 132 2.98 3.90 -16.98
C ARG A 132 3.52 3.02 -18.12
N VAL A 133 4.19 3.62 -19.09
CA VAL A 133 5.11 2.88 -19.98
C VAL A 133 6.52 3.11 -19.45
N VAL A 134 7.12 2.08 -18.85
CA VAL A 134 8.35 2.21 -18.06
C VAL A 134 9.36 1.10 -18.40
N ARG A 135 10.60 1.28 -17.95
CA ARG A 135 11.64 0.24 -17.99
C ARG A 135 11.59 -0.59 -16.72
N HIS A 136 12.11 -1.81 -16.78
CA HIS A 136 12.29 -2.61 -15.56
C HIS A 136 13.20 -1.93 -14.54
N ALA A 137 14.23 -1.22 -15.00
CA ALA A 137 15.10 -0.40 -14.16
C ALA A 137 14.35 0.71 -13.40
N ASP A 138 13.26 1.25 -13.96
CA ASP A 138 12.49 2.33 -13.35
C ASP A 138 11.64 1.83 -12.17
N ILE A 139 11.18 0.58 -12.21
CA ILE A 139 10.33 -0.02 -11.18
C ILE A 139 11.10 -0.85 -10.15
N ALA A 140 12.38 -1.12 -10.40
CA ALA A 140 13.24 -1.92 -9.54
C ALA A 140 14.67 -1.35 -9.49
N PRO A 141 14.83 -0.07 -9.08
CA PRO A 141 16.14 0.59 -9.04
C PRO A 141 17.10 -0.16 -8.13
N GLY A 142 18.36 -0.27 -8.55
CA GLY A 142 19.41 -1.02 -7.84
C GLY A 142 19.36 -2.54 -8.00
N ARG A 143 18.20 -3.13 -8.33
CA ARG A 143 18.05 -4.56 -8.60
C ARG A 143 18.15 -4.89 -10.09
N LYS A 144 17.56 -4.06 -10.95
CA LYS A 144 17.45 -4.29 -12.40
C LYS A 144 18.01 -3.11 -13.18
N SER A 145 18.57 -3.41 -14.35
CA SER A 145 19.21 -2.42 -15.23
C SER A 145 18.68 -2.45 -16.65
N ASP A 146 17.83 -3.41 -16.98
CA ASP A 146 17.21 -3.56 -18.29
C ASP A 146 16.09 -2.53 -18.55
N PRO A 147 15.90 -2.12 -19.83
CA PRO A 147 16.69 -2.50 -21.00
C PRO A 147 17.87 -1.55 -21.26
N ARG A 148 19.12 -2.05 -21.16
CA ARG A 148 20.34 -1.26 -21.43
C ARG A 148 20.48 -0.98 -22.92
N ALA A 149 21.06 0.18 -23.26
CA ALA A 149 21.26 0.70 -24.61
C ALA A 149 19.99 0.82 -25.48
N PHE A 150 18.81 0.64 -24.90
CA PHE A 150 17.55 0.86 -25.60
C PHE A 150 17.32 2.36 -25.78
N PRO A 151 16.89 2.85 -26.96
CA PRO A 151 16.69 4.27 -27.24
C PRO A 151 15.40 4.80 -26.60
N TRP A 152 15.33 4.71 -25.27
CA TRP A 152 14.12 4.83 -24.45
C TRP A 152 13.33 6.11 -24.70
N GLU A 153 14.00 7.27 -24.61
CA GLU A 153 13.32 8.56 -24.75
C GLU A 153 12.68 8.70 -26.13
N SER A 154 13.42 8.36 -27.19
CA SER A 154 12.90 8.40 -28.56
C SER A 154 11.77 7.38 -28.77
N PHE A 155 11.92 6.16 -28.24
CA PHE A 155 10.93 5.11 -28.36
C PHE A 155 9.63 5.52 -27.67
N LYS A 156 9.72 5.96 -26.42
CA LYS A 156 8.57 6.42 -25.63
C LYS A 156 7.93 7.65 -26.26
N ALA A 157 8.69 8.60 -26.80
CA ALA A 157 8.12 9.69 -27.60
C ALA A 157 7.31 9.15 -28.80
N ASN A 158 7.86 8.20 -29.57
CA ASN A 158 7.18 7.61 -30.72
C ASN A 158 5.93 6.79 -30.37
N VAL A 159 5.93 6.06 -29.24
CA VAL A 159 4.76 5.31 -28.76
C VAL A 159 3.54 6.22 -28.64
N PHE A 160 3.75 7.46 -28.19
CA PHE A 160 2.69 8.45 -27.95
C PHE A 160 2.58 9.54 -29.02
N ARG A 161 3.41 9.53 -30.07
CA ARG A 161 3.30 10.48 -31.19
C ARG A 161 1.88 10.43 -31.78
N ASP A 162 1.21 11.55 -32.03
CA ASP A 162 -0.18 11.57 -32.55
C ASP A 162 -1.21 10.85 -31.66
N LEU A 163 -0.82 10.45 -30.44
CA LEU A 163 -1.74 10.24 -29.34
C LEU A 163 -1.77 11.55 -28.55
N PRO A 164 -2.92 11.96 -27.98
CA PRO A 164 -2.93 13.07 -27.06
C PRO A 164 -1.87 12.84 -25.96
N ASP A 165 -1.14 13.90 -25.58
CA ASP A 165 -0.03 13.83 -24.60
C ASP A 165 -0.50 13.31 -23.23
N GLU A 166 -1.79 13.50 -22.96
CA GLU A 166 -2.49 12.88 -21.86
C GLU A 166 -3.33 11.71 -22.39
N PRO A 167 -3.47 10.60 -21.64
CA PRO A 167 -4.62 9.73 -21.86
C PRO A 167 -5.87 10.63 -21.90
N PRO A 168 -6.95 10.28 -22.64
CA PRO A 168 -8.21 10.98 -22.43
C PRO A 168 -8.43 11.08 -20.91
N PRO A 169 -8.81 12.26 -20.37
CA PRO A 169 -9.01 12.40 -18.94
C PRO A 169 -9.80 11.17 -18.49
N PRO A 170 -9.43 10.52 -17.37
CA PRO A 170 -10.17 9.36 -16.87
C PRO A 170 -11.63 9.68 -17.07
N PRO A 171 -12.38 8.85 -17.84
CA PRO A 171 -13.67 9.23 -18.41
C PRO A 171 -14.38 10.05 -17.36
N VAL A 172 -14.60 11.37 -17.61
CA VAL A 172 -14.99 12.38 -16.58
C VAL A 172 -15.72 11.60 -15.53
N PRO A 173 -15.15 11.40 -14.32
CA PRO A 173 -15.68 10.43 -13.38
C PRO A 173 -17.17 10.64 -13.46
N GLN A 174 -17.93 9.60 -13.87
CA GLN A 174 -19.35 9.63 -13.53
C GLN A 174 -19.28 10.03 -12.07
N GLN A 175 -19.73 11.24 -11.73
CA GLN A 175 -19.49 11.81 -10.40
C GLN A 175 -19.95 10.70 -9.48
N ILE A 176 -18.98 9.98 -8.89
CA ILE A 176 -19.33 8.89 -8.02
C ILE A 176 -19.98 9.67 -6.91
N PRO A 177 -21.28 9.46 -6.64
CA PRO A 177 -21.91 10.18 -5.56
C PRO A 177 -20.98 10.03 -4.36
N GLU A 178 -20.54 11.11 -3.74
CA GLU A 178 -19.53 11.05 -2.67
C GLU A 178 -19.94 10.03 -1.59
N ILE A 179 -21.25 9.86 -1.42
CA ILE A 179 -21.93 8.80 -0.69
C ILE A 179 -21.44 7.39 -1.07
N GLN A 180 -21.41 7.01 -2.35
CA GLN A 180 -20.97 5.69 -2.77
C GLN A 180 -19.48 5.45 -2.47
N LEU A 181 -18.62 6.46 -2.68
CA LEU A 181 -17.20 6.35 -2.34
C LEU A 181 -17.01 6.23 -0.82
N ARG A 182 -17.70 7.08 -0.06
CA ARG A 182 -17.73 7.07 1.40
C ARG A 182 -18.15 5.70 1.93
N ASP A 183 -19.28 5.18 1.49
CA ASP A 183 -19.84 3.90 1.96
C ASP A 183 -18.87 2.75 1.62
N THR A 184 -18.27 2.76 0.42
CA THR A 184 -17.28 1.74 0.05
C THR A 184 -16.02 1.80 0.91
N LEU A 185 -15.51 3.00 1.21
CA LEU A 185 -14.35 3.19 2.09
C LEU A 185 -14.65 2.74 3.53
N ILE A 186 -15.85 3.02 4.02
CA ILE A 186 -16.33 2.55 5.32
C ILE A 186 -16.37 1.01 5.32
N ASP A 187 -17.08 0.40 4.38
CA ASP A 187 -17.22 -1.06 4.30
C ASP A 187 -15.86 -1.76 4.21
N GLN A 188 -14.95 -1.22 3.38
CA GLN A 188 -13.59 -1.72 3.24
C GLN A 188 -12.85 -1.64 4.58
N SER A 189 -12.93 -0.52 5.31
CA SER A 189 -12.27 -0.36 6.61
C SER A 189 -12.74 -1.40 7.65
N TYR A 190 -14.02 -1.74 7.69
CA TYR A 190 -14.57 -2.78 8.58
C TYR A 190 -14.15 -4.18 8.14
N SER A 191 -14.18 -4.47 6.84
CA SER A 191 -13.83 -5.79 6.31
C SER A 191 -12.39 -6.20 6.65
N ARG A 192 -11.46 -5.24 6.75
CA ARG A 192 -10.05 -5.47 7.11
C ARG A 192 -9.87 -6.14 8.47
N VAL A 193 -10.79 -5.87 9.40
CA VAL A 193 -10.77 -6.43 10.75
C VAL A 193 -11.77 -7.56 10.90
N ASN A 194 -12.17 -8.20 9.80
CA ASN A 194 -13.20 -9.25 9.76
C ASN A 194 -14.51 -8.79 10.41
N HIS A 195 -14.86 -7.53 10.20
CA HIS A 195 -16.10 -6.93 10.68
C HIS A 195 -16.91 -6.33 9.53
N VAL A 196 -18.18 -6.03 9.79
CA VAL A 196 -19.12 -5.52 8.80
C VAL A 196 -19.70 -4.23 9.36
N TYR A 197 -19.64 -3.17 8.55
CA TYR A 197 -20.32 -1.94 8.90
C TYR A 197 -21.83 -2.15 8.81
N HIS A 198 -22.52 -1.64 9.83
CA HIS A 198 -23.97 -1.67 9.92
C HIS A 198 -24.45 -0.25 10.23
N PRO A 199 -25.14 0.43 9.30
CA PRO A 199 -25.55 1.82 9.49
C PRO A 199 -26.57 2.00 10.61
N ASP A 200 -27.26 0.94 11.03
CA ASP A 200 -28.27 0.98 12.08
C ASP A 200 -27.71 0.71 13.49
N LEU A 201 -26.45 0.28 13.61
CA LEU A 201 -25.83 0.02 14.90
C LEU A 201 -25.32 1.33 15.53
N SER A 202 -25.76 1.61 16.76
CA SER A 202 -25.45 2.86 17.46
C SER A 202 -23.95 3.07 17.69
N LEU A 203 -23.19 2.01 17.97
CA LEU A 203 -21.72 2.08 18.10
C LEU A 203 -21.05 2.55 16.80
N HIS A 204 -21.47 2.03 15.65
CA HIS A 204 -20.93 2.42 14.34
C HIS A 204 -21.30 3.86 13.96
N GLN A 205 -22.57 4.25 14.18
CA GLN A 205 -23.02 5.63 13.97
C GLN A 205 -22.24 6.61 14.85
N PHE A 206 -22.04 6.24 16.12
CA PHE A 206 -21.27 7.04 17.07
C PHE A 206 -19.82 7.18 16.62
N ALA A 207 -19.17 6.08 16.22
CA ALA A 207 -17.78 6.10 15.77
C ALA A 207 -17.57 7.01 14.55
N LEU A 208 -18.46 6.96 13.55
CA LEU A 208 -18.41 7.87 12.40
C LEU A 208 -18.68 9.32 12.79
N LYS A 209 -19.71 9.57 13.61
CA LYS A 209 -20.07 10.92 14.06
C LYS A 209 -18.95 11.57 14.87
N GLN A 210 -18.28 10.79 15.72
CA GLN A 210 -17.14 11.24 16.53
C GLN A 210 -15.81 11.18 15.78
N ARG A 211 -15.81 10.70 14.52
CA ARG A 211 -14.62 10.58 13.66
C ARG A 211 -13.49 9.80 14.35
N LEU A 212 -13.82 8.63 14.91
CA LEU A 212 -12.87 7.83 15.67
C LEU A 212 -11.82 7.09 14.81
N GLY A 213 -11.83 7.32 13.49
CA GLY A 213 -11.04 6.58 12.52
C GLY A 213 -11.64 5.20 12.19
N PRO A 214 -10.92 4.36 11.43
CA PRO A 214 -11.37 3.01 11.09
C PRO A 214 -11.28 2.06 12.30
N PRO A 215 -12.04 0.95 12.32
CA PRO A 215 -11.91 -0.07 13.35
C PRO A 215 -10.55 -0.78 13.25
N VAL A 216 -10.02 -1.22 14.38
CA VAL A 216 -8.67 -1.82 14.52
C VAL A 216 -8.73 -3.32 14.80
N ALA A 217 -9.82 -3.80 15.39
CA ALA A 217 -10.04 -5.21 15.71
C ALA A 217 -11.54 -5.56 15.61
N PRO A 218 -11.90 -6.86 15.54
CA PRO A 218 -13.28 -7.29 15.72
C PRO A 218 -13.89 -6.77 17.03
N PRO A 219 -15.22 -6.61 17.10
CA PRO A 219 -15.89 -6.23 18.32
C PRO A 219 -15.76 -7.36 19.37
N PHE A 220 -15.75 -6.99 20.65
CA PHE A 220 -15.58 -7.93 21.75
C PHE A 220 -16.54 -7.63 22.90
N ARG A 221 -16.65 -8.59 23.83
CA ARG A 221 -17.46 -8.45 25.04
C ARG A 221 -16.61 -8.63 26.28
N PHE A 222 -16.98 -7.92 27.33
CA PHE A 222 -16.35 -8.05 28.64
C PHE A 222 -17.37 -7.80 29.76
N THR A 223 -17.00 -8.15 30.98
CA THR A 223 -17.84 -7.93 32.16
C THR A 223 -17.16 -6.92 33.07
N ALA A 224 -17.91 -5.93 33.53
CA ALA A 224 -17.50 -4.96 34.53
C ALA A 224 -18.73 -4.46 35.27
N GLU A 225 -18.60 -4.20 36.57
CA GLU A 225 -19.68 -3.66 37.42
C GLU A 225 -20.93 -4.56 37.39
N ASN A 226 -20.72 -5.88 37.34
CA ASN A 226 -21.77 -6.90 37.19
C ASN A 226 -22.64 -6.78 35.92
N ARG A 227 -22.15 -6.10 34.88
CA ARG A 227 -22.84 -5.94 33.58
C ARG A 227 -21.97 -6.47 32.45
N VAL A 228 -22.62 -6.98 31.39
CA VAL A 228 -21.95 -7.37 30.14
C VAL A 228 -21.92 -6.17 29.20
N TRP A 229 -20.74 -5.82 28.73
CA TRP A 229 -20.49 -4.71 27.83
C TRP A 229 -20.08 -5.22 26.46
N GLN A 230 -20.51 -4.52 25.42
CA GLN A 230 -20.02 -4.67 24.05
C GLN A 230 -19.03 -3.53 23.78
N ALA A 231 -17.88 -3.83 23.18
CA ALA A 231 -16.87 -2.83 22.89
C ALA A 231 -16.23 -3.01 21.51
N GLU A 232 -15.70 -1.90 21.00
CA GLU A 232 -15.06 -1.79 19.69
C GLU A 232 -13.83 -0.88 19.80
N ILE A 233 -12.74 -1.30 19.15
CA ILE A 233 -11.49 -0.53 19.10
C ILE A 233 -11.46 0.22 17.78
N TYR A 234 -11.47 1.55 17.84
CA TYR A 234 -11.28 2.44 16.71
C TYR A 234 -9.90 3.08 16.80
N GLY A 235 -9.42 3.63 15.70
CA GLY A 235 -8.05 4.13 15.63
C GLY A 235 -7.76 5.35 16.51
N SER A 236 -8.74 6.08 17.04
CA SER A 236 -8.48 7.13 18.02
C SER A 236 -8.97 6.83 19.43
N ASP A 237 -9.76 5.77 19.64
CA ASP A 237 -10.33 5.46 20.94
C ASP A 237 -10.95 4.04 20.99
N VAL A 238 -11.28 3.60 22.20
CA VAL A 238 -12.11 2.42 22.44
C VAL A 238 -13.47 2.88 22.93
N ILE A 239 -14.54 2.37 22.32
CA ILE A 239 -15.90 2.63 22.79
C ILE A 239 -16.53 1.38 23.37
N CYS A 240 -17.40 1.55 24.37
CA CYS A 240 -18.21 0.48 24.90
C CYS A 240 -19.65 0.95 25.15
N SER A 241 -20.56 -0.02 25.19
CA SER A 241 -21.96 0.19 25.56
C SER A 241 -22.47 -1.03 26.34
N PRO A 242 -23.33 -0.85 27.35
CA PRO A 242 -23.91 -1.98 28.08
C PRO A 242 -24.80 -2.79 27.15
N SER A 243 -24.75 -4.12 27.25
CA SER A 243 -25.56 -5.00 26.40
C SER A 243 -27.05 -4.72 26.61
N GLY A 244 -27.73 -4.25 25.56
CA GLY A 244 -29.16 -3.88 25.60
C GLY A 244 -29.44 -2.40 25.84
N GLU A 245 -28.43 -1.58 26.14
CA GLU A 245 -28.54 -0.14 26.39
C GLU A 245 -27.70 0.67 25.37
N TRP A 246 -27.94 0.41 24.09
CA TRP A 246 -27.11 0.87 22.95
C TRP A 246 -27.01 2.40 22.75
N GLN A 247 -27.72 3.19 23.56
CA GLN A 247 -27.63 4.65 23.58
C GLN A 247 -26.63 5.17 24.63
N ASP A 248 -26.26 4.37 25.63
CA ASP A 248 -25.20 4.67 26.60
C ASP A 248 -23.87 4.19 26.01
N ILE A 249 -23.24 5.05 25.20
CA ILE A 249 -21.94 4.80 24.58
C ILE A 249 -20.90 5.62 25.32
N ARG A 250 -19.83 4.95 25.77
CA ARG A 250 -18.75 5.55 26.55
C ARG A 250 -17.42 5.35 25.85
N ARG A 251 -16.58 6.37 25.90
CA ARG A 251 -15.22 6.36 25.35
C ARG A 251 -14.21 6.08 26.45
N LEU A 252 -13.22 5.24 26.18
CA LEU A 252 -12.20 4.89 27.16
C LEU A 252 -11.42 6.12 27.65
N SER A 253 -11.09 7.04 26.75
CA SER A 253 -10.41 8.30 27.07
C SER A 253 -11.22 9.22 28.01
N GLU A 254 -12.55 9.16 27.95
CA GLU A 254 -13.45 10.05 28.70
C GLU A 254 -13.95 9.42 30.02
N LEU A 255 -13.64 8.14 30.26
CA LEU A 255 -14.00 7.48 31.51
C LEU A 255 -13.11 7.95 32.67
N GLU A 256 -13.74 8.22 33.80
CA GLU A 256 -13.06 8.35 35.08
C GLU A 256 -12.50 6.99 35.55
N GLU A 257 -11.45 7.01 36.36
CA GLU A 257 -10.88 5.78 36.92
C GLU A 257 -11.94 5.01 37.72
N SER A 258 -12.26 3.81 37.23
CA SER A 258 -13.36 2.97 37.69
C SER A 258 -13.09 1.51 37.32
N GLU A 259 -13.90 0.58 37.87
CA GLU A 259 -13.86 -0.83 37.45
C GLU A 259 -14.10 -0.96 35.95
N LEU A 260 -15.08 -0.22 35.41
CA LEU A 260 -15.36 -0.18 33.97
C LEU A 260 -14.15 0.25 33.14
N LYS A 261 -13.51 1.38 33.48
CA LYS A 261 -12.33 1.87 32.74
C LYS A 261 -11.19 0.86 32.77
N SER A 262 -10.90 0.31 33.94
CA SER A 262 -9.83 -0.67 34.14
C SER A 262 -10.07 -1.95 33.35
N ALA A 263 -11.29 -2.49 33.39
CA ALA A 263 -11.68 -3.68 32.65
C ALA A 263 -11.67 -3.45 31.14
N LEU A 264 -12.24 -2.34 30.65
CA LEU A 264 -12.25 -1.98 29.23
C LEU A 264 -10.82 -1.83 28.68
N ARG A 265 -9.95 -1.10 29.39
CA ARG A 265 -8.55 -0.90 29.00
C ARG A 265 -7.80 -2.22 28.93
N THR A 266 -7.87 -3.02 29.99
CA THR A 266 -7.18 -4.31 30.07
C THR A 266 -7.62 -5.24 28.95
N GLU A 267 -8.93 -5.30 28.70
CA GLU A 267 -9.47 -6.13 27.64
C GLU A 267 -9.10 -5.61 26.24
N ALA A 268 -9.16 -4.30 26.00
CA ALA A 268 -8.79 -3.72 24.71
C ALA A 268 -7.31 -3.97 24.36
N TYR A 269 -6.40 -3.87 25.34
CA TYR A 269 -5.00 -4.26 25.17
C TYR A 269 -4.89 -5.76 24.79
N ARG A 270 -5.62 -6.62 25.51
CA ARG A 270 -5.63 -8.06 25.27
C ARG A 270 -6.11 -8.44 23.87
N GLN A 271 -7.11 -7.73 23.33
CA GLN A 271 -7.62 -7.94 21.97
C GLN A 271 -6.57 -7.63 20.89
N LEU A 272 -5.61 -6.75 21.18
CA LEU A 272 -4.48 -6.46 20.30
C LEU A 272 -3.23 -7.30 20.61
N GLY A 273 -3.36 -8.31 21.48
CA GLY A 273 -2.27 -9.19 21.87
C GLY A 273 -1.24 -8.53 22.78
N VAL A 274 -1.60 -7.44 23.47
CA VAL A 274 -0.73 -6.71 24.39
C VAL A 274 -1.21 -6.88 25.83
N GLN A 275 -0.29 -7.03 26.78
CA GLN A 275 -0.64 -7.01 28.20
C GLN A 275 -0.67 -5.57 28.76
N TYR A 276 -1.77 -5.17 29.40
CA TYR A 276 -1.80 -3.90 30.13
C TYR A 276 -1.00 -4.01 31.44
N HIS A 277 -0.11 -3.04 31.63
CA HIS A 277 0.71 -2.88 32.84
C HIS A 277 0.50 -1.46 33.42
N PRO A 278 -0.24 -1.30 34.54
CA PRO A 278 -0.53 0.01 35.11
C PRO A 278 0.71 0.73 35.66
N ASP A 279 1.76 -0.02 36.00
CA ASP A 279 2.98 0.52 36.59
C ASP A 279 4.02 0.92 35.53
N TRP A 280 3.73 0.69 34.25
CA TRP A 280 4.65 1.02 33.16
C TRP A 280 4.46 2.48 32.71
N THR A 281 5.54 3.25 32.71
CA THR A 281 5.53 4.69 32.38
C THR A 281 4.93 4.97 31.00
N MET A 282 5.18 4.13 29.99
CA MET A 282 4.62 4.31 28.65
C MET A 282 3.10 4.17 28.62
N HIS A 283 2.55 3.19 29.35
CA HIS A 283 1.11 3.00 29.44
C HIS A 283 0.45 4.16 30.21
N GLN A 284 1.04 4.59 31.32
CA GLN A 284 0.57 5.77 32.05
C GLN A 284 0.65 7.05 31.19
N PHE A 285 1.69 7.19 30.37
CA PHE A 285 1.83 8.31 29.44
C PHE A 285 0.73 8.27 28.37
N ALA A 286 0.48 7.11 27.77
CA ALA A 286 -0.54 6.94 26.75
C ALA A 286 -1.95 7.27 27.29
N ASP A 287 -2.27 6.81 28.51
CA ASP A 287 -3.56 7.09 29.17
C ASP A 287 -3.74 8.58 29.49
N ARG A 288 -2.68 9.28 29.92
CA ARG A 288 -2.76 10.72 30.25
C ARG A 288 -2.82 11.62 29.03
N ASN A 289 -2.44 11.12 27.85
CA ASN A 289 -2.37 11.89 26.61
C ASN A 289 -3.32 11.34 25.54
N ASP A 290 -4.26 10.47 25.92
CA ASP A 290 -5.28 9.88 25.05
C ASP A 290 -4.71 9.29 23.76
N LEU A 291 -3.59 8.55 23.83
CA LEU A 291 -2.92 8.04 22.62
C LEU A 291 -3.58 6.79 22.00
N GLY A 292 -4.69 6.35 22.60
CA GLY A 292 -5.35 5.09 22.29
C GLY A 292 -4.64 3.88 22.90
N VAL A 293 -4.97 2.69 22.41
CA VAL A 293 -4.38 1.42 22.87
C VAL A 293 -3.11 1.07 22.07
N PRO A 294 -2.18 0.27 22.63
CA PRO A 294 -0.95 -0.09 21.93
C PRO A 294 -1.24 -1.07 20.81
N LEU A 295 -0.53 -0.84 19.71
CA LEU A 295 -0.55 -1.63 18.49
C LEU A 295 0.56 -2.70 18.48
N THR A 296 1.49 -2.64 19.45
CA THR A 296 2.57 -3.61 19.66
C THR A 296 2.86 -3.81 21.15
N GLU A 297 3.47 -4.94 21.48
CA GLU A 297 4.30 -5.03 22.68
C GLU A 297 5.49 -4.04 22.60
N SER A 298 6.12 -3.77 23.73
CA SER A 298 7.35 -2.97 23.77
C SER A 298 8.51 -3.75 23.15
N PHE A 299 9.31 -3.09 22.29
CA PHE A 299 10.45 -3.70 21.61
C PHE A 299 11.69 -2.81 21.66
N PRO A 300 12.90 -3.39 21.58
CA PRO A 300 14.13 -2.61 21.51
C PRO A 300 14.37 -2.05 20.10
N LEU A 301 14.91 -0.84 20.02
CA LEU A 301 15.39 -0.20 18.80
C LEU A 301 16.79 0.36 19.05
N SER A 302 17.75 0.03 18.19
CA SER A 302 19.14 0.47 18.32
C SER A 302 19.56 1.30 17.11
N LEU A 303 20.29 2.38 17.37
CA LEU A 303 20.88 3.26 16.36
C LEU A 303 22.29 2.80 16.00
N GLN A 304 22.81 3.31 14.88
CA GLN A 304 24.18 3.02 14.43
C GLN A 304 25.26 3.50 15.42
N ASP A 305 24.97 4.57 16.17
CA ASP A 305 25.89 5.13 17.17
C ASP A 305 25.92 4.34 18.50
N GLY A 306 25.15 3.25 18.60
CA GLY A 306 25.08 2.39 19.78
C GLY A 306 24.05 2.83 20.83
N ARG A 307 23.36 3.97 20.67
CA ARG A 307 22.22 4.30 21.52
C ARG A 307 21.09 3.31 21.28
N SER A 308 20.38 2.95 22.35
CA SER A 308 19.27 2.01 22.31
C SER A 308 18.07 2.58 23.04
N PHE A 309 16.88 2.21 22.58
CA PHE A 309 15.59 2.68 23.06
C PHE A 309 14.64 1.49 23.24
N SER A 310 13.78 1.56 24.25
CA SER A 310 12.55 0.79 24.27
C SER A 310 11.48 1.59 23.53
N VAL A 311 10.71 0.95 22.68
CA VAL A 311 9.72 1.57 21.79
C VAL A 311 8.41 0.81 21.89
N GLN A 312 7.30 1.52 21.90
CA GLN A 312 5.96 0.95 21.80
C GLN A 312 5.10 1.83 20.90
N ILE A 313 4.43 1.21 19.92
CA ILE A 313 3.59 1.93 18.96
C ILE A 313 2.17 1.98 19.52
N PHE A 314 1.64 3.18 19.74
CA PHE A 314 0.22 3.41 20.03
C PHE A 314 -0.50 3.88 18.77
N GLN A 315 -1.82 3.91 18.83
CA GLN A 315 -2.62 4.31 17.67
C GLN A 315 -2.29 5.73 17.22
N LEU A 316 -2.20 6.70 18.14
CA LEU A 316 -2.05 8.11 17.77
C LEU A 316 -0.61 8.62 17.80
N ASP A 317 0.31 7.92 18.47
CA ASP A 317 1.74 8.25 18.47
C ASP A 317 2.61 7.02 18.77
N THR A 318 3.91 7.10 18.50
CA THR A 318 4.89 6.07 18.90
C THR A 318 5.68 6.58 20.08
N LEU A 319 5.63 5.86 21.21
CA LEU A 319 6.38 6.19 22.41
C LEU A 319 7.74 5.51 22.40
N PHE A 320 8.77 6.22 22.84
CA PHE A 320 10.10 5.68 23.01
C PHE A 320 10.75 6.20 24.30
N SER A 321 11.63 5.38 24.87
CA SER A 321 12.38 5.66 26.10
C SER A 321 13.83 5.21 25.88
N PRO A 322 14.84 6.04 26.20
CA PRO A 322 16.23 5.57 26.18
C PRO A 322 16.41 4.35 27.08
N ALA A 323 17.19 3.36 26.63
CA ALA A 323 17.43 2.14 27.38
C ALA A 323 17.98 2.46 28.78
N GLY A 324 17.39 1.85 29.81
CA GLY A 324 17.73 2.10 31.21
C GLY A 324 17.17 3.39 31.83
N LYS A 325 16.48 4.24 31.05
CA LYS A 325 15.83 5.48 31.53
C LYS A 325 14.30 5.40 31.46
N TRP A 326 13.73 4.37 32.07
CA TRP A 326 12.30 4.01 31.97
C TRP A 326 11.32 5.08 32.46
N ASN A 327 11.79 6.08 33.20
CA ASN A 327 11.01 7.24 33.63
C ASN A 327 10.99 8.39 32.60
N VAL A 328 11.69 8.24 31.47
CA VAL A 328 11.76 9.21 30.39
C VAL A 328 11.02 8.65 29.18
N VAL A 329 9.79 9.12 28.95
CA VAL A 329 8.97 8.73 27.80
C VAL A 329 8.82 9.92 26.87
N LEU A 330 9.13 9.70 25.60
CA LEU A 330 9.06 10.70 24.54
C LEU A 330 8.16 10.17 23.41
N PRO A 331 7.24 10.98 22.88
CA PRO A 331 6.47 10.61 21.70
C PRO A 331 7.21 11.00 20.41
N LEU A 332 7.03 10.22 19.34
CA LEU A 332 7.61 10.48 18.01
C LEU A 332 7.22 11.86 17.47
N SER A 333 6.03 12.37 17.80
CA SER A 333 5.64 13.74 17.49
C SER A 333 6.68 14.79 17.89
N THR A 334 7.37 14.62 19.03
CA THR A 334 8.44 15.56 19.44
C THR A 334 9.56 15.64 18.42
N LEU A 335 9.95 14.52 17.81
CA LEU A 335 10.95 14.50 16.75
C LEU A 335 10.42 15.10 15.45
N LEU A 336 9.14 14.85 15.13
CA LEU A 336 8.49 15.41 13.94
C LEU A 336 8.31 16.93 14.02
N ASP A 337 8.16 17.48 15.23
CA ASP A 337 7.94 18.90 15.48
C ASP A 337 9.26 19.66 15.62
N THR A 338 10.39 18.95 15.77
CA THR A 338 11.71 19.56 15.92
C THR A 338 12.24 20.04 14.55
N PRO A 339 12.43 21.35 14.32
CA PRO A 339 12.80 21.86 13.00
C PRO A 339 14.18 21.42 12.50
N GLN A 340 15.11 21.21 13.43
CA GLN A 340 16.50 20.85 13.13
C GLN A 340 16.93 19.73 14.09
N LEU A 341 16.76 18.49 13.65
CA LEU A 341 17.22 17.33 14.38
C LEU A 341 18.73 17.15 14.22
N SER A 342 19.37 16.64 15.27
CA SER A 342 20.71 16.06 15.11
C SER A 342 20.64 14.88 14.13
N THR A 343 21.77 14.52 13.50
CA THR A 343 21.82 13.35 12.59
C THR A 343 21.26 12.10 13.26
N ALA A 344 21.57 11.93 14.52
CA ALA A 344 21.26 10.73 15.27
C ALA A 344 19.79 10.72 15.75
N ASP A 345 19.16 11.89 15.95
CA ASP A 345 17.72 11.97 16.23
C ASP A 345 16.87 11.92 14.94
N ALA A 346 17.43 12.37 13.81
CA ALA A 346 16.83 12.14 12.49
C ALA A 346 16.80 10.64 12.13
N GLU A 347 17.89 9.91 12.41
CA GLU A 347 17.93 8.45 12.28
C GLU A 347 16.85 7.79 13.16
N LEU A 348 16.76 8.19 14.44
CA LEU A 348 15.75 7.68 15.36
C LEU A 348 14.33 7.93 14.83
N ARG A 349 14.02 9.16 14.39
CA ARG A 349 12.73 9.52 13.80
C ARG A 349 12.39 8.60 12.62
N ASP A 350 13.32 8.44 11.68
CA ASP A 350 13.09 7.68 10.46
C ASP A 350 12.90 6.17 10.76
N LEU A 351 13.65 5.64 11.72
CA LEU A 351 13.47 4.27 12.20
C LEU A 351 12.12 4.06 12.89
N LEU A 352 11.71 4.98 13.77
CA LEU A 352 10.42 4.92 14.46
C LEU A 352 9.25 4.97 13.47
N ILE A 353 9.30 5.87 12.48
CA ILE A 353 8.30 5.91 11.40
C ILE A 353 8.30 4.57 10.66
N ASN A 354 9.47 4.06 10.29
CA ASN A 354 9.56 2.80 9.56
C ASN A 354 8.96 1.61 10.33
N GLN A 355 9.14 1.55 11.65
CA GLN A 355 8.58 0.47 12.48
C GLN A 355 7.04 0.42 12.44
N GLN A 356 6.36 1.56 12.26
CA GLN A 356 4.90 1.58 12.10
C GLN A 356 4.45 0.80 10.86
N TYR A 357 5.22 0.87 9.77
CA TYR A 357 4.94 0.16 8.52
C TYR A 357 5.44 -1.29 8.54
N VAL A 358 6.58 -1.56 9.19
CA VAL A 358 7.10 -2.94 9.35
C VAL A 358 6.08 -3.83 10.07
N ARG A 359 5.42 -3.30 11.09
CA ARG A 359 4.37 -4.01 11.84
C ARG A 359 3.24 -4.55 10.96
N ILE A 360 2.89 -3.82 9.89
CA ILE A 360 1.82 -4.19 8.95
C ILE A 360 2.36 -4.88 7.69
N GLY A 361 3.60 -5.39 7.72
CA GLY A 361 4.21 -6.14 6.62
C GLY A 361 4.76 -5.29 5.48
N ASN A 362 4.97 -3.99 5.69
CA ASN A 362 5.54 -3.07 4.69
C ASN A 362 6.76 -2.30 5.26
N ARG A 363 7.14 -1.19 4.63
CA ARG A 363 8.18 -0.27 5.10
C ARG A 363 7.77 1.16 4.80
N TYR A 364 8.32 2.09 5.57
CA TYR A 364 8.13 3.50 5.26
C TYR A 364 8.87 3.85 3.97
N HIS A 365 8.27 4.77 3.22
CA HIS A 365 8.80 5.24 1.96
C HIS A 365 8.67 6.76 1.90
N PRO A 366 9.77 7.52 2.09
CA PRO A 366 9.73 8.97 2.17
C PRO A 366 9.33 9.64 0.86
N ASP A 367 9.52 8.96 -0.27
CA ASP A 367 9.18 9.49 -1.60
C ASP A 367 7.72 9.24 -2.00
N TRP A 368 6.96 8.48 -1.22
CA TRP A 368 5.57 8.16 -1.55
C TRP A 368 4.65 9.28 -1.07
N GLU A 369 3.86 9.87 -1.98
CA GLU A 369 2.99 11.01 -1.66
C GLU A 369 2.00 10.73 -0.55
N LEU A 370 1.39 9.55 -0.52
CA LEU A 370 0.46 9.17 0.55
C LEU A 370 1.15 9.07 1.93
N HIS A 371 2.38 8.58 1.98
CA HIS A 371 3.15 8.50 3.22
C HIS A 371 3.56 9.89 3.73
N LYS A 372 4.01 10.77 2.82
CA LYS A 372 4.27 12.18 3.14
C LYS A 372 3.02 12.88 3.65
N ALA A 373 1.89 12.71 2.96
CA ALA A 373 0.60 13.26 3.37
C ALA A 373 0.19 12.75 4.75
N ALA A 374 0.35 11.45 5.04
CA ALA A 374 0.01 10.89 6.35
C ALA A 374 0.79 11.55 7.50
N LEU A 375 2.10 11.75 7.34
CA LEU A 375 2.92 12.45 8.34
C LEU A 375 2.55 13.94 8.46
N GLN A 376 2.30 14.62 7.35
CA GLN A 376 1.89 16.03 7.35
C GLN A 376 0.52 16.24 8.01
N MET A 377 -0.43 15.33 7.73
CA MET A 377 -1.79 15.37 8.26
C MET A 377 -1.91 14.81 9.68
N ARG A 378 -0.83 14.24 10.23
CA ARG A 378 -0.78 13.65 11.59
C ARG A 378 -1.90 12.64 11.83
N VAL A 379 -2.13 11.75 10.88
CA VAL A 379 -3.21 10.75 10.93
C VAL A 379 -2.92 9.54 11.83
N GLY A 380 -1.84 9.58 12.61
CA GLY A 380 -1.43 8.53 13.53
C GLY A 380 -0.82 7.31 12.82
N ALA A 381 -0.77 6.18 13.51
CA ALA A 381 -0.09 4.99 13.04
C ALA A 381 -0.76 4.35 11.82
N ALA A 382 0.04 3.79 10.92
CA ALA A 382 -0.45 3.00 9.80
C ALA A 382 -1.15 1.72 10.30
N LEU A 383 -2.37 1.50 9.81
CA LEU A 383 -3.20 0.33 10.13
C LEU A 383 -3.32 -0.63 8.94
N SER A 384 -3.09 -0.16 7.72
CA SER A 384 -3.05 -0.99 6.52
C SER A 384 -1.95 -0.58 5.56
N ASP A 385 -1.61 -1.51 4.65
CA ASP A 385 -0.85 -1.14 3.45
C ASP A 385 -1.70 -0.26 2.52
N GLN A 386 -1.04 0.38 1.55
CA GLN A 386 -1.70 1.00 0.42
C GLN A 386 -2.32 -0.08 -0.46
N GLU A 387 -3.60 0.07 -0.76
CA GLU A 387 -4.29 -0.84 -1.66
C GLU A 387 -5.15 -0.11 -2.68
N ARG A 388 -5.42 -0.81 -3.77
CA ARG A 388 -6.28 -0.29 -4.81
C ARG A 388 -7.73 -0.61 -4.48
N LEU A 389 -8.57 0.42 -4.40
CA LEU A 389 -10.02 0.31 -4.30
C LEU A 389 -10.66 0.79 -5.61
N THR A 390 -11.47 -0.04 -6.24
CA THR A 390 -12.27 0.37 -7.40
C THR A 390 -13.69 0.70 -6.97
N VAL A 391 -14.11 1.95 -7.21
CA VAL A 391 -15.49 2.39 -6.98
C VAL A 391 -16.08 2.81 -8.33
N GLY A 392 -17.17 2.19 -8.74
CA GLY A 392 -17.74 2.41 -10.07
C GLY A 392 -16.73 2.11 -11.19
N ARG A 393 -16.26 3.16 -11.89
CA ARG A 393 -15.23 3.08 -12.95
C ARG A 393 -13.90 3.74 -12.56
N GLN A 394 -13.78 4.24 -11.34
CA GLN A 394 -12.60 4.95 -10.85
C GLN A 394 -11.83 4.06 -9.86
N ASP A 395 -10.52 3.98 -10.07
CA ASP A 395 -9.61 3.37 -9.11
C ASP A 395 -9.07 4.44 -8.15
N TYR A 396 -8.93 4.05 -6.88
CA TYR A 396 -8.34 4.83 -5.81
C TYR A 396 -7.19 4.05 -5.20
N MET A 397 -6.13 4.75 -4.81
CA MET A 397 -5.20 4.25 -3.80
C MET A 397 -5.73 4.64 -2.43
N VAL A 398 -5.79 3.70 -1.51
CA VAL A 398 -6.32 3.89 -0.16
C VAL A 398 -5.38 3.32 0.89
N ALA A 399 -5.26 3.97 2.05
CA ALA A 399 -4.58 3.41 3.21
C ALA A 399 -5.25 3.88 4.50
N SER A 400 -5.45 2.93 5.43
CA SER A 400 -6.00 3.18 6.74
C SER A 400 -4.91 3.60 7.72
N TYR A 401 -5.16 4.70 8.42
CA TYR A 401 -4.37 5.19 9.55
C TYR A 401 -5.29 5.33 10.76
N ALA A 402 -4.69 5.47 11.94
CA ALA A 402 -5.41 5.54 13.20
C ALA A 402 -6.53 6.60 13.22
N ARG A 403 -6.26 7.82 12.74
CA ARG A 403 -7.30 8.88 12.73
C ARG A 403 -8.24 8.80 11.54
N ASP A 404 -7.81 8.22 10.43
CA ASP A 404 -8.57 8.33 9.18
C ASP A 404 -8.13 7.34 8.11
N VAL A 405 -8.95 7.21 7.07
CA VAL A 405 -8.58 6.54 5.82
C VAL A 405 -8.18 7.60 4.81
N LEU A 406 -6.94 7.56 4.34
CA LEU A 406 -6.49 8.40 3.25
C LEU A 406 -6.81 7.72 1.92
N PHE A 407 -7.29 8.51 0.96
CA PHE A 407 -7.55 8.03 -0.40
C PHE A 407 -7.15 9.07 -1.46
N THR A 408 -6.83 8.59 -2.65
CA THR A 408 -6.53 9.42 -3.81
C THR A 408 -6.87 8.67 -5.10
N PRO A 409 -7.42 9.30 -6.15
CA PRO A 409 -7.60 8.64 -7.44
C PRO A 409 -6.26 8.10 -7.95
N THR A 410 -6.22 6.86 -8.43
CA THR A 410 -4.98 6.24 -8.91
C THR A 410 -4.36 7.07 -10.03
N GLY A 411 -3.14 7.57 -9.79
CA GLY A 411 -2.40 8.41 -10.73
C GLY A 411 -2.51 9.92 -10.50
N ASP A 412 -3.40 10.39 -9.60
CA ASP A 412 -3.55 11.80 -9.24
C ASP A 412 -3.11 12.09 -7.80
N TRP A 413 -1.82 11.92 -7.55
CA TRP A 413 -1.20 12.05 -6.21
C TRP A 413 -1.25 13.46 -5.61
N LYS A 414 -1.71 14.46 -6.36
CA LYS A 414 -1.95 15.81 -5.84
C LYS A 414 -3.28 15.91 -5.09
N LEU A 415 -4.17 14.92 -5.27
CA LEU A 415 -5.50 14.90 -4.69
C LEU A 415 -5.61 13.80 -3.61
N ILE A 416 -4.91 14.00 -2.50
CA ILE A 416 -5.02 13.12 -1.32
C ILE A 416 -6.07 13.72 -0.38
N LYS A 417 -7.08 12.92 -0.05
CA LYS A 417 -8.22 13.30 0.81
C LYS A 417 -8.38 12.31 1.95
N ARG A 418 -9.17 12.69 2.95
CA ARG A 418 -9.57 11.83 4.08
C ARG A 418 -11.00 11.34 3.90
N LEU A 419 -11.28 10.13 4.36
CA LEU A 419 -12.66 9.63 4.46
C LEU A 419 -13.52 10.58 5.30
N SER A 420 -12.98 11.18 6.36
CA SER A 420 -13.72 12.17 7.16
C SER A 420 -14.12 13.44 6.39
N ASP A 421 -13.51 13.74 5.24
CA ASP A 421 -13.93 14.83 4.37
C ASP A 421 -15.23 14.49 3.59
N LEU A 422 -15.68 13.23 3.63
CA LEU A 422 -16.91 12.73 2.99
C LEU A 422 -18.06 12.45 3.98
N LEU A 423 -17.85 12.61 5.30
CA LEU A 423 -18.81 12.24 6.35
C LEU A 423 -19.85 13.32 6.65
#